data_AF-A0A2V7M4X0-F1
#
_entry.id   AF-A0A2V7M4X0-F1
#
_cell.length_a   1.000
_cell.length_b   1.000
_cell.length_c   1.000
_cell.angle_alpha   90.00
_cell.angle_beta   90.00
_cell.angle_gamma   90.00
#
_symmetry.space_group_name_H-M   'P 1'
#
loop_
_entity.id
_entity.type
_entity.pdbx_description
1 polymer ?
#
loop_
_entity_poly.entity_id
_entity_poly.type
_entity_poly.pdbx_seq_one_letter_code
_entity_poly.pdbx_strand_id
1 'polypeptide(L)'
;AHLGIDLRVVDAGARFREALAGVEDPEEKRRRIGHTFIDVFEQAAEDVKGDVGFLVQGTLYPDVIESASPFGGPSVTIKTHHNVGGLRPNVPWKLIEPLRELFKDEVRQVGRELGLPEEIVGRHPFPGPGLAIRVLGPVTEERLDLLRRVDAIYIEEIRAAGLYDQIWQAFAVLLPIRSVGVMGDFRTYDHVVALRAVTSRDGMTADWYPFAPEVLGRISSRIINEVKGVNRVVYDVSSKPPATIEWE
;
A
#
# COMPACT_ATOMS: atom_id res chain seq x y z
N ALA A 1 -1.56 -13.79 -19.70
CA ALA A 1 -0.69 -14.72 -20.46
C ALA A 1 0.40 -13.99 -21.29
N HIS A 2 0.97 -12.86 -20.84
CA HIS A 2 1.90 -12.05 -21.64
C HIS A 2 3.40 -12.42 -21.46
N LEU A 3 3.80 -12.98 -20.31
CA LEU A 3 5.21 -13.24 -19.97
C LEU A 3 5.56 -14.74 -19.79
N GLY A 4 4.60 -15.65 -20.02
CA GLY A 4 4.84 -17.10 -19.87
C GLY A 4 5.11 -17.58 -18.44
N ILE A 5 4.88 -16.74 -17.42
CA ILE A 5 5.08 -17.08 -16.00
C ILE A 5 3.90 -17.93 -15.51
N ASP A 6 4.19 -19.05 -14.82
CA ASP A 6 3.20 -19.82 -14.07
C ASP A 6 2.74 -19.00 -12.85
N LEU A 7 1.56 -18.40 -12.96
CA LEU A 7 0.98 -17.56 -11.92
C LEU A 7 -0.13 -18.33 -11.21
N ARG A 8 0.09 -18.63 -9.93
CA ARG A 8 -0.93 -19.17 -9.03
C ARG A 8 -1.48 -18.05 -8.15
N VAL A 9 -2.81 -17.91 -8.15
CA VAL A 9 -3.52 -16.91 -7.37
C VAL A 9 -4.29 -17.62 -6.27
N VAL A 10 -4.07 -17.20 -5.02
CA VAL A 10 -4.77 -17.73 -3.84
C VAL A 10 -5.73 -16.68 -3.31
N ASP A 11 -7.03 -16.99 -3.30
CA ASP A 11 -8.02 -16.14 -2.64
C ASP A 11 -8.01 -16.43 -1.13
N ALA A 12 -7.35 -15.55 -0.39
CA ALA A 12 -7.31 -15.57 1.07
C ALA A 12 -8.05 -14.38 1.71
N GLY A 13 -8.88 -13.65 0.94
CA GLY A 13 -9.48 -12.39 1.41
C GLY A 13 -10.28 -12.56 2.71
N ALA A 14 -11.02 -13.66 2.84
CA ALA A 14 -11.75 -13.99 4.07
C ALA A 14 -10.83 -14.23 5.28
N ARG A 15 -9.73 -14.96 5.09
CA ARG A 15 -8.75 -15.26 6.16
C ARG A 15 -8.10 -13.99 6.70
N PHE A 16 -7.71 -13.07 5.82
CA PHE A 16 -7.14 -11.78 6.24
C PHE A 16 -8.16 -10.93 7.01
N ARG A 17 -9.42 -10.89 6.58
CA ARG A 17 -10.47 -10.15 7.30
C ARG A 17 -10.80 -10.75 8.66
N GLU A 18 -10.84 -12.07 8.75
CA GLU A 18 -11.04 -12.77 10.02
C GLU A 18 -9.90 -12.48 10.99
N ALA A 19 -8.65 -12.54 10.52
CA ALA A 19 -7.48 -12.20 11.33
C ALA A 19 -7.51 -10.75 11.84
N LEU A 20 -8.04 -9.81 11.05
CA LEU A 20 -8.13 -8.39 11.37
C LEU A 20 -9.41 -8.00 12.14
N ALA A 21 -10.31 -8.94 12.41
CA ALA A 21 -11.58 -8.64 13.06
C ALA A 21 -11.36 -8.00 14.45
N GLY A 22 -11.91 -6.80 14.64
CA GLY A 22 -11.81 -6.05 15.89
C GLY A 22 -10.43 -5.44 16.18
N VAL A 23 -9.48 -5.49 15.24
CA VAL A 23 -8.14 -4.91 15.43
C VAL A 23 -8.12 -3.46 14.98
N GLU A 24 -7.71 -2.58 15.88
CA GLU A 24 -7.54 -1.14 15.61
C GLU A 24 -6.07 -0.72 15.62
N ASP A 25 -5.26 -1.33 16.48
CA ASP A 25 -3.84 -1.00 16.62
C ASP A 25 -3.06 -1.26 15.31
N PRO A 26 -2.41 -0.25 14.71
CA PRO A 26 -1.69 -0.38 13.44
C PRO A 26 -0.61 -1.46 13.46
N GLU A 27 0.17 -1.54 14.54
CA GLU A 27 1.25 -2.51 14.67
C GLU A 27 0.71 -3.93 14.76
N GLU A 28 -0.38 -4.14 15.49
CA GLU A 28 -1.09 -5.41 15.52
C GLU A 28 -1.68 -5.79 14.15
N LYS A 29 -2.26 -4.83 13.40
CA LYS A 29 -2.70 -5.08 12.02
C LYS A 29 -1.55 -5.58 11.16
N ARG A 30 -0.41 -4.89 11.19
CA ARG A 30 0.81 -5.24 10.45
C ARG A 30 1.29 -6.64 10.81
N ARG A 31 1.39 -6.95 12.10
CA ARG A 31 1.83 -8.25 12.62
C ARG A 31 0.90 -9.37 12.15
N ARG A 32 -0.42 -9.21 12.29
CA ARG A 32 -1.40 -10.23 11.88
C ARG A 32 -1.39 -10.46 10.38
N ILE A 33 -1.34 -9.40 9.58
CA ILE A 33 -1.24 -9.53 8.12
C ILE A 33 0.03 -10.27 7.72
N GLY A 34 1.17 -9.91 8.31
CA GLY A 34 2.44 -10.61 8.07
C GLY A 34 2.31 -12.11 8.35
N HIS A 35 1.83 -12.48 9.54
CA HIS A 35 1.62 -13.87 9.92
C HIS A 35 0.65 -14.61 8.97
N THR A 36 -0.52 -14.03 8.69
CA THR A 36 -1.50 -14.64 7.79
C THR A 36 -0.95 -14.80 6.37
N PHE A 37 -0.14 -13.85 5.88
CA PHE A 37 0.53 -13.97 4.59
C PHE A 37 1.48 -15.16 4.56
N ILE A 38 2.29 -15.34 5.60
CA ILE A 38 3.22 -16.47 5.71
C ILE A 38 2.47 -17.80 5.74
N ASP A 39 1.41 -17.92 6.54
CA ASP A 39 0.61 -19.15 6.60
C ASP A 39 -0.02 -19.49 5.24
N VAL A 40 -0.55 -18.48 4.54
CA VAL A 40 -1.14 -18.65 3.20
C VAL A 40 -0.07 -19.04 2.19
N PHE A 41 1.10 -18.40 2.25
CA PHE A 41 2.23 -18.68 1.35
C PHE A 41 2.77 -20.09 1.55
N GLU A 42 3.01 -20.51 2.79
CA GLU A 42 3.49 -21.87 3.12
C GLU A 42 2.51 -22.93 2.60
N GLN A 43 1.20 -22.74 2.86
CA GLN A 43 0.18 -23.65 2.36
C GLN A 43 0.13 -23.70 0.82
N ALA A 44 0.24 -22.55 0.15
CA ALA A 44 0.26 -22.50 -1.31
C ALA A 44 1.51 -23.15 -1.91
N ALA A 45 2.63 -23.11 -1.19
CA ALA A 45 3.89 -23.72 -1.61
C ALA A 45 3.85 -25.26 -1.53
N GLU A 46 3.08 -25.85 -0.61
CA GLU A 46 2.86 -27.30 -0.54
C GLU A 46 2.21 -27.87 -1.81
N ASP A 47 1.36 -27.08 -2.48
CA ASP A 47 0.70 -27.47 -3.73
C ASP A 47 1.63 -27.40 -4.96
N VAL A 48 2.84 -26.87 -4.81
CA VAL A 48 3.82 -26.77 -5.90
C VAL A 48 4.51 -28.12 -6.09
N LYS A 49 4.24 -28.75 -7.23
CA LYS A 49 4.86 -30.03 -7.60
C LYS A 49 6.30 -29.81 -8.03
N GLY A 50 7.21 -30.66 -7.55
CA GLY A 50 8.62 -30.67 -7.94
C GLY A 50 9.55 -30.39 -6.76
N ASP A 51 10.85 -30.51 -7.00
CA ASP A 51 11.88 -30.19 -6.01
C ASP A 51 12.16 -28.67 -6.04
N VAL A 52 11.48 -27.93 -5.17
CA VAL A 52 11.67 -26.48 -5.05
C VAL A 52 12.83 -26.24 -4.07
N GLY A 53 14.00 -25.87 -4.61
CA GLY A 53 15.19 -25.59 -3.79
C GLY A 53 15.39 -24.13 -3.41
N PHE A 54 14.66 -23.20 -4.02
CA PHE A 54 14.93 -21.76 -3.91
C PHE A 54 13.67 -20.93 -3.66
N LEU A 55 13.84 -19.87 -2.86
CA LEU A 55 12.87 -18.79 -2.68
C LEU A 55 13.48 -17.50 -3.25
N VAL A 56 12.79 -16.84 -4.17
CA VAL A 56 13.28 -15.60 -4.81
C VAL A 56 12.57 -14.39 -4.22
N GLN A 57 13.31 -13.35 -3.83
CA GLN A 57 12.76 -12.09 -3.31
C GLN A 57 13.32 -10.88 -4.04
N GLY A 58 12.47 -9.86 -4.22
CA GLY A 58 12.82 -8.61 -4.89
C GLY A 58 13.45 -7.56 -3.97
N THR A 59 14.21 -7.97 -2.95
CA THR A 59 14.91 -7.06 -2.02
C THR A 59 15.82 -6.09 -2.77
N LEU A 60 15.78 -4.81 -2.42
CA LEU A 60 16.58 -3.76 -3.07
C LEU A 60 17.73 -3.29 -2.19
N TYR A 61 18.68 -2.57 -2.78
CA TYR A 61 19.84 -2.04 -2.06
C TYR A 61 19.50 -1.11 -0.89
N PRO A 62 18.51 -0.19 -0.99
CA PRO A 62 18.06 0.61 0.16
C PRO A 62 17.59 -0.24 1.35
N ASP A 63 16.91 -1.37 1.09
CA ASP A 63 16.40 -2.27 2.14
C ASP A 63 17.58 -2.91 2.91
N VAL A 64 18.65 -3.26 2.20
CA VAL A 64 19.87 -3.84 2.78
C VAL A 64 20.58 -2.83 3.70
N ILE A 65 20.75 -1.57 3.25
CA ILE A 65 21.43 -0.54 4.06
C ILE A 65 20.64 -0.23 5.33
N GLU A 66 19.31 -0.17 5.24
CA GLU A 66 18.46 0.09 6.39
C GLU A 66 18.52 -1.05 7.41
N SER A 67 18.59 -2.30 6.94
CA SER A 67 18.76 -3.48 7.82
C SER A 67 20.15 -3.58 8.46
N ALA A 68 21.18 -2.98 7.84
CA ALA A 68 22.58 -3.09 8.26
C ALA A 68 23.04 -1.97 9.21
N SER A 69 22.22 -0.95 9.46
CA SER A 69 22.62 0.22 10.26
C SER A 69 22.69 -0.08 11.78
N PRO A 70 23.89 -0.09 12.42
CA PRO A 70 24.07 -0.43 13.84
C PRO A 70 23.97 0.77 14.80
N PHE A 71 23.59 1.97 14.33
CA PHE A 71 23.59 3.18 15.15
C PHE A 71 22.21 3.43 15.79
N GLY A 72 22.15 3.20 17.10
CA GLY A 72 20.95 3.27 17.93
C GLY A 72 20.36 4.67 18.12
N GLY A 73 19.47 5.07 17.22
CA GLY A 73 18.27 5.87 17.57
C GLY A 73 17.11 4.95 17.94
N PRO A 74 15.91 5.45 18.34
CA PRO A 74 14.77 4.65 18.82
C PRO A 74 14.14 3.82 17.68
N SER A 75 14.93 2.88 17.17
CA SER A 75 14.63 1.80 16.24
C SER A 75 14.29 0.54 17.04
N VAL A 76 13.85 0.72 18.28
CA VAL A 76 13.38 -0.38 19.13
C VAL A 76 12.19 -1.00 18.40
N THR A 77 12.42 -2.17 17.82
CA THR A 77 11.43 -3.06 17.17
C THR A 77 10.83 -2.63 15.83
N ILE A 78 11.35 -1.60 15.16
CA ILE A 78 10.78 -1.18 13.87
C ILE A 78 11.52 -1.89 12.73
N LYS A 79 10.80 -2.80 12.06
CA LYS A 79 11.18 -3.69 10.94
C LYS A 79 11.58 -5.13 11.31
N THR A 80 10.66 -5.86 11.94
CA THR A 80 10.72 -7.33 12.06
C THR A 80 10.35 -8.09 10.78
N HIS A 81 9.86 -7.42 9.72
CA HIS A 81 9.25 -8.12 8.57
C HIS A 81 9.54 -7.47 7.22
N HIS A 82 10.80 -7.46 6.79
CA HIS A 82 11.07 -7.49 5.35
C HIS A 82 12.03 -8.62 5.03
N ASN A 83 11.57 -9.44 4.08
CA ASN A 83 12.31 -10.49 3.38
C ASN A 83 12.83 -11.62 4.29
N VAL A 84 12.02 -12.70 4.39
CA VAL A 84 12.25 -13.94 5.17
C VAL A 84 12.08 -13.83 6.69
N GLY A 85 12.07 -12.64 7.28
CA GLY A 85 11.99 -12.46 8.75
C GLY A 85 10.81 -13.12 9.48
N GLY A 86 9.73 -13.50 8.78
CA GLY A 86 8.61 -14.24 9.39
C GLY A 86 8.42 -15.67 8.89
N LEU A 87 9.22 -16.15 7.94
CA LEU A 87 9.17 -17.57 7.57
C LEU A 87 9.64 -18.41 8.75
N ARG A 88 9.06 -19.60 8.94
CA ARG A 88 9.45 -20.48 10.05
C ARG A 88 10.97 -20.78 9.94
N PRO A 89 11.70 -20.92 11.06
CA PRO A 89 13.16 -21.10 11.06
C PRO A 89 13.67 -22.28 10.21
N ASN A 90 12.80 -23.22 9.83
CA ASN A 90 13.12 -24.46 9.13
C ASN A 90 12.47 -24.54 7.74
N VAL A 91 12.40 -23.43 6.99
CA VAL A 91 11.98 -23.51 5.59
C VAL A 91 13.02 -24.27 4.75
N PRO A 92 12.59 -25.16 3.83
CA PRO A 92 13.50 -26.00 3.04
C PRO A 92 14.20 -25.24 1.89
N TRP A 93 13.94 -23.94 1.72
CA TRP A 93 14.35 -23.16 0.55
C TRP A 93 15.58 -22.30 0.82
N LYS A 94 16.46 -22.21 -0.17
CA LYS A 94 17.56 -21.25 -0.18
C LYS A 94 17.10 -19.91 -0.77
N LEU A 95 17.30 -18.83 -0.02
CA LEU A 95 16.94 -17.48 -0.47
C LEU A 95 17.86 -16.97 -1.59
N ILE A 96 17.26 -16.35 -2.62
CA ILE A 96 17.95 -15.62 -3.71
C ILE A 96 17.34 -14.23 -3.86
N GLU A 97 18.17 -13.19 -3.89
CA GLU A 97 17.77 -11.78 -3.97
C GLU A 97 18.48 -11.09 -5.15
N PRO A 98 17.98 -11.22 -6.39
CA PRO A 98 18.70 -10.77 -7.59
C PRO A 98 18.79 -9.24 -7.73
N LEU A 99 17.95 -8.48 -7.01
CA LEU A 99 17.87 -7.02 -7.11
C LEU A 99 18.59 -6.30 -5.96
N ARG A 100 19.28 -7.05 -5.09
CA ARG A 100 19.83 -6.55 -3.81
C ARG A 100 20.88 -5.45 -3.94
N GLU A 101 21.45 -5.26 -5.13
CA GLU A 101 22.48 -4.25 -5.41
C GLU A 101 21.93 -3.04 -6.19
N LEU A 102 20.61 -3.01 -6.45
CA LEU A 102 19.97 -2.00 -7.29
C LEU A 102 19.11 -1.02 -6.49
N PHE A 103 19.09 0.23 -6.94
CA PHE A 103 18.12 1.25 -6.55
C PHE A 103 16.81 1.13 -7.35
N LYS A 104 15.78 1.85 -6.90
CA LYS A 104 14.41 1.71 -7.43
C LYS A 104 14.29 2.12 -8.90
N ASP A 105 15.01 3.15 -9.32
CA ASP A 105 15.11 3.61 -10.70
C ASP A 105 15.80 2.59 -11.60
N GLU A 106 16.88 1.97 -11.14
CA GLU A 106 17.58 0.89 -11.85
C GLU A 106 16.68 -0.34 -12.03
N VAL A 107 15.93 -0.73 -10.98
CA VAL A 107 14.95 -1.83 -11.06
C VAL A 107 13.87 -1.53 -12.09
N ARG A 108 13.43 -0.27 -12.21
CA ARG A 108 12.48 0.13 -13.25
C ARG A 108 13.07 -0.03 -14.64
N GLN A 109 14.33 0.33 -14.83
CA GLN A 109 15.02 0.12 -16.10
C GLN A 109 15.13 -1.36 -16.45
N VAL A 110 15.55 -2.20 -15.50
CA VAL A 110 15.58 -3.67 -15.67
C VAL A 110 14.19 -4.19 -16.07
N GLY A 111 13.13 -3.72 -15.42
CA GLY A 111 11.76 -4.08 -15.78
C GLY A 111 11.39 -3.75 -17.23
N ARG A 112 11.81 -2.58 -17.73
CA ARG A 112 11.59 -2.18 -19.13
C ARG A 112 12.37 -3.05 -20.11
N GLU A 113 13.63 -3.35 -19.81
CA GLU A 113 14.48 -4.22 -20.64
C GLU A 113 13.94 -5.66 -20.70
N LEU A 114 13.30 -6.13 -19.62
CA LEU A 114 12.58 -7.41 -19.57
C LEU A 114 11.20 -7.37 -20.26
N GLY A 115 10.79 -6.24 -20.82
CA GLY A 115 9.52 -6.10 -21.54
C GLY A 115 8.30 -5.98 -20.63
N LEU A 116 8.45 -5.58 -19.36
CA LEU A 116 7.30 -5.29 -18.50
C LEU A 116 6.55 -4.04 -19.01
N PRO A 117 5.20 -4.04 -18.99
CA PRO A 117 4.41 -2.87 -19.33
C PRO A 117 4.75 -1.64 -18.46
N GLU A 118 4.79 -0.45 -19.08
CA GLU A 118 5.10 0.80 -18.36
C GLU A 118 4.12 1.08 -17.21
N GLU A 119 2.85 0.66 -17.35
CA GLU A 119 1.85 0.78 -16.28
C GLU A 119 2.25 0.01 -15.00
N ILE A 120 2.95 -1.13 -15.14
CA ILE A 120 3.43 -1.91 -14.00
C ILE A 120 4.73 -1.30 -13.45
N VAL A 121 5.65 -0.91 -14.32
CA VAL A 121 6.96 -0.36 -13.94
C VAL A 121 6.83 1.01 -13.26
N GLY A 122 5.95 1.86 -13.80
CA GLY A 122 5.68 3.22 -13.34
C GLY A 122 4.71 3.28 -12.16
N ARG A 123 4.13 2.16 -11.73
CA ARG A 123 3.15 2.15 -10.64
C ARG A 123 3.74 2.72 -9.35
N HIS A 124 2.95 3.55 -8.65
CA HIS A 124 3.30 4.04 -7.32
C HIS A 124 3.53 2.88 -6.35
N PRO A 125 4.38 3.06 -5.32
CA PRO A 125 4.51 2.11 -4.24
C PRO A 125 3.17 1.82 -3.56
N PHE A 126 2.92 0.55 -3.26
CA PHE A 126 1.76 0.10 -2.49
C PHE A 126 2.23 -0.73 -1.30
N PRO A 127 1.78 -0.44 -0.07
CA PRO A 127 2.29 -1.08 1.13
C PRO A 127 1.88 -2.56 1.18
N GLY A 128 2.70 -3.41 1.80
CA GLY A 128 2.40 -4.85 2.00
C GLY A 128 1.07 -5.09 2.71
N PRO A 129 0.78 -4.41 3.84
CA PRO A 129 -0.54 -4.42 4.48
C PRO A 129 -1.70 -3.84 3.65
N GLY A 130 -1.39 -3.23 2.52
CA GLY A 130 -2.35 -2.65 1.59
C GLY A 130 -3.29 -1.65 2.24
N LEU A 131 -4.59 -1.82 1.98
CA LEU A 131 -5.62 -0.90 2.48
C LEU A 131 -5.85 -0.99 4.00
N ALA A 132 -5.34 -2.02 4.69
CA ALA A 132 -5.58 -2.18 6.12
C ALA A 132 -4.98 -1.05 6.96
N ILE A 133 -3.87 -0.46 6.52
CA ILE A 133 -3.22 0.71 7.13
C ILE A 133 -3.73 2.05 6.56
N ARG A 134 -4.68 1.99 5.63
CA ARG A 134 -5.37 3.16 5.07
C ARG A 134 -6.81 3.26 5.54
N VAL A 135 -7.28 2.26 6.30
CA VAL A 135 -8.52 2.31 7.05
C VAL A 135 -8.14 2.50 8.51
N LEU A 136 -8.26 3.73 9.02
CA LEU A 136 -8.02 4.00 10.43
C LEU A 136 -9.07 3.29 11.29
N GLY A 137 -8.64 2.62 12.35
CA GLY A 137 -9.51 1.79 13.20
C GLY A 137 -9.87 0.43 12.55
N PRO A 138 -11.04 -0.16 12.88
CA PRO A 138 -11.37 -1.52 12.43
C PRO A 138 -11.47 -1.67 10.90
N VAL A 139 -10.93 -2.77 10.39
CA VAL A 139 -10.97 -3.12 8.97
C VAL A 139 -12.14 -4.05 8.69
N THR A 140 -13.18 -3.54 8.01
CA THR A 140 -14.36 -4.32 7.58
C THR A 140 -14.50 -4.31 6.07
N GLU A 141 -15.23 -5.28 5.50
CA GLU A 141 -15.44 -5.33 4.04
C GLU A 141 -16.10 -4.04 3.53
N GLU A 142 -17.11 -3.52 4.23
CA GLU A 142 -17.79 -2.27 3.87
C GLU A 142 -16.80 -1.08 3.79
N ARG A 143 -15.92 -0.97 4.79
CA ARG A 143 -14.91 0.10 4.85
C ARG A 143 -13.87 -0.05 3.75
N LEU A 144 -13.46 -1.29 3.44
CA LEU A 144 -12.57 -1.60 2.34
C LEU A 144 -13.21 -1.28 0.99
N ASP A 145 -14.46 -1.67 0.76
CA ASP A 145 -15.21 -1.39 -0.48
C ASP A 145 -15.42 0.10 -0.70
N LEU A 146 -15.72 0.84 0.36
CA LEU A 146 -15.78 2.29 0.32
C LEU A 146 -14.41 2.87 -0.08
N LEU A 147 -13.34 2.48 0.61
CA LEU A 147 -12.01 3.02 0.34
C LEU A 147 -11.50 2.66 -1.06
N ARG A 148 -11.73 1.44 -1.56
CA ARG A 148 -11.37 1.01 -2.93
C ARG A 148 -12.00 1.92 -3.98
N ARG A 149 -13.27 2.28 -3.81
CA ARG A 149 -13.98 3.19 -4.75
C ARG A 149 -13.44 4.61 -4.70
N VAL A 150 -13.14 5.12 -3.50
CA VAL A 150 -12.53 6.45 -3.32
C VAL A 150 -11.14 6.50 -3.97
N ASP A 151 -10.30 5.50 -3.70
CA ASP A 151 -8.94 5.42 -4.23
C ASP A 151 -8.95 5.29 -5.76
N ALA A 152 -9.87 4.49 -6.33
CA ALA A 152 -10.05 4.37 -7.77
C ALA A 152 -10.36 5.72 -8.45
N ILE A 153 -11.33 6.48 -7.93
CA ILE A 153 -11.66 7.82 -8.46
C ILE A 153 -10.46 8.75 -8.33
N TYR A 154 -9.77 8.73 -7.19
CA TYR A 154 -8.64 9.60 -6.95
C TYR A 154 -7.49 9.36 -7.94
N ILE A 155 -7.13 8.09 -8.14
CA ILE A 155 -6.09 7.71 -9.10
C ILE A 155 -6.52 7.97 -10.54
N GLU A 156 -7.78 7.72 -10.90
CA GLU A 156 -8.33 8.02 -12.23
C GLU A 156 -8.19 9.51 -12.55
N GLU A 157 -8.60 10.39 -11.65
CA GLU A 157 -8.50 11.84 -11.83
C GLU A 157 -7.06 12.35 -11.89
N ILE A 158 -6.16 11.80 -11.07
CA ILE A 158 -4.72 12.10 -11.15
C ILE A 158 -4.16 11.73 -12.52
N ARG A 159 -4.55 10.56 -13.06
CA ARG A 159 -4.13 10.12 -14.40
C ARG A 159 -4.74 10.98 -15.49
N ALA A 160 -6.02 11.30 -15.40
CA ALA A 160 -6.72 12.18 -16.35
C ALA A 160 -6.11 13.59 -16.40
N ALA A 161 -5.57 14.07 -15.28
CA ALA A 161 -4.86 15.34 -15.19
C ALA A 161 -3.39 15.26 -15.66
N GLY A 162 -2.87 14.07 -16.03
CA GLY A 162 -1.47 13.89 -16.43
C GLY A 162 -0.46 14.08 -15.30
N LEU A 163 -0.89 13.90 -14.04
CA LEU A 163 -0.08 14.18 -12.85
C LEU A 163 0.54 12.93 -12.22
N TYR A 164 0.13 11.74 -12.65
CA TYR A 164 0.53 10.47 -12.00
C TYR A 164 2.04 10.30 -11.89
N ASP A 165 2.78 10.60 -12.96
CA ASP A 165 4.24 10.41 -13.00
C ASP A 165 5.02 11.54 -12.30
N GLN A 166 4.34 12.64 -11.94
CA GLN A 166 4.92 13.74 -11.16
C GLN A 166 4.83 13.48 -9.65
N ILE A 167 3.95 12.56 -9.24
CA ILE A 167 3.69 12.22 -7.85
C ILE A 167 4.46 10.95 -7.51
N TRP A 168 5.10 10.92 -6.35
CA TRP A 168 5.81 9.74 -5.87
C TRP A 168 4.84 8.65 -5.42
N GLN A 169 3.83 9.06 -4.64
CA GLN A 169 2.78 8.19 -4.15
C GLN A 169 1.51 9.00 -3.91
N ALA A 170 0.36 8.50 -4.37
CA ALA A 170 -0.96 9.03 -4.07
C ALA A 170 -1.89 7.92 -3.59
N PHE A 171 -2.74 8.22 -2.61
CA PHE A 171 -3.76 7.32 -2.08
C PHE A 171 -4.80 8.03 -1.22
N ALA A 172 -5.92 7.37 -0.97
CA ALA A 172 -6.91 7.79 0.02
C ALA A 172 -6.75 7.05 1.36
N VAL A 173 -7.20 7.69 2.44
CA VAL A 173 -7.30 7.15 3.80
C VAL A 173 -8.71 7.35 4.33
N LEU A 174 -9.33 6.31 4.87
CA LEU A 174 -10.63 6.37 5.51
C LEU A 174 -10.48 6.69 7.00
N LEU A 175 -11.05 7.82 7.44
CA LEU A 175 -10.95 8.26 8.82
C LEU A 175 -12.00 7.56 9.72
N PRO A 176 -11.73 7.37 11.02
CA PRO A 176 -12.67 6.75 11.96
C PRO A 176 -13.67 7.80 12.51
N ILE A 177 -13.98 8.82 11.70
CA ILE A 177 -14.90 9.90 12.04
C ILE A 177 -16.02 9.98 11.01
N ARG A 178 -17.16 10.48 11.47
CA ARG A 178 -18.32 10.79 10.65
C ARG A 178 -18.52 12.30 10.67
N SER A 179 -19.10 12.84 9.61
CA SER A 179 -19.37 14.27 9.52
C SER A 179 -20.78 14.54 9.05
N VAL A 180 -21.34 15.67 9.48
CA VAL A 180 -22.62 16.15 8.93
C VAL A 180 -22.37 16.66 7.52
N GLY A 181 -23.22 16.20 6.60
CA GLY A 181 -23.31 16.67 5.23
C GLY A 181 -24.76 17.01 4.87
N VAL A 182 -24.93 17.65 3.72
CA VAL A 182 -26.23 17.87 3.11
C VAL A 182 -26.14 17.28 1.70
N MET A 183 -26.96 16.27 1.42
CA MET A 183 -27.08 15.67 0.10
C MET A 183 -28.54 15.71 -0.33
N GLY A 184 -28.84 16.50 -1.37
CA GLY A 184 -30.22 16.87 -1.68
C GLY A 184 -30.84 17.66 -0.53
N ASP A 185 -32.06 17.28 -0.13
CA ASP A 185 -32.81 17.95 0.95
C ASP A 185 -32.61 17.30 2.34
N PHE A 186 -31.75 16.29 2.46
CA PHE A 186 -31.54 15.54 3.70
C PHE A 186 -30.17 15.76 4.32
N ARG A 187 -30.12 15.76 5.64
CA ARG A 187 -28.86 15.71 6.40
C ARG A 187 -28.31 14.28 6.36
N THR A 188 -27.03 14.16 6.06
CA THR A 188 -26.28 12.89 6.08
C THR A 188 -25.26 12.88 7.21
N TYR A 189 -24.93 11.70 7.70
CA TYR A 189 -23.86 11.49 8.69
C TYR A 189 -22.93 10.37 8.21
N ASP A 190 -22.01 10.75 7.32
CA ASP A 190 -21.20 9.83 6.53
C ASP A 190 -19.70 10.00 6.80
N HIS A 191 -18.88 9.12 6.20
CA HIS A 191 -17.45 9.07 6.43
C HIS A 191 -16.71 10.29 5.87
N VAL A 192 -15.59 10.60 6.53
CA VAL A 192 -14.58 11.52 6.03
C VAL A 192 -13.43 10.71 5.44
N VAL A 193 -12.96 11.12 4.26
CA VAL A 193 -11.75 10.56 3.63
C VAL A 193 -10.68 11.62 3.52
N ALA A 194 -9.44 11.24 3.80
CA ALA A 194 -8.27 12.07 3.56
C ALA A 194 -7.58 11.62 2.27
N LEU A 195 -7.25 12.57 1.43
CA LEU A 195 -6.45 12.37 0.23
C LEU A 195 -5.00 12.70 0.57
N ARG A 196 -4.08 11.82 0.17
CA ARG A 196 -2.64 11.99 0.33
C ARG A 196 -1.98 11.92 -1.03
N ALA A 197 -1.09 12.86 -1.32
CA ALA A 197 -0.14 12.75 -2.42
C ALA A 197 1.15 13.43 -2.01
N VAL A 198 2.28 12.83 -2.33
CA VAL A 198 3.60 13.34 -1.97
C VAL A 198 4.57 13.29 -3.14
N THR A 199 5.55 14.19 -3.13
CA THR A 199 6.76 14.12 -3.95
C THR A 199 7.93 13.74 -3.07
N SER A 200 8.76 12.81 -3.54
CA SER A 200 9.94 12.33 -2.84
C SER A 200 10.96 11.79 -3.83
N ARG A 201 12.22 11.70 -3.41
CA ARG A 201 13.29 11.03 -4.16
C ARG A 201 13.46 9.57 -3.73
N ASP A 202 13.37 9.31 -2.43
CA ASP A 202 13.74 8.04 -1.79
C ASP A 202 12.74 7.56 -0.73
N GLY A 203 11.68 8.34 -0.46
CA GLY A 203 10.71 8.07 0.59
C GLY A 203 11.19 8.44 2.01
N MET A 204 12.44 8.88 2.20
CA MET A 204 12.98 9.27 3.51
C MET A 204 12.48 10.66 3.91
N THR A 205 12.49 11.61 2.97
CA THR A 205 11.83 12.92 3.09
C THR A 205 10.80 13.08 1.99
N ALA A 206 9.71 13.78 2.28
CA ALA A 206 8.65 13.98 1.30
C ALA A 206 7.88 15.26 1.56
N ASP A 207 7.56 15.98 0.50
CA ASP A 207 6.64 17.12 0.56
C ASP A 207 5.28 16.71 0.01
N TRP A 208 4.23 17.30 0.56
CA TRP A 208 2.88 17.13 0.04
C TRP A 208 2.79 17.73 -1.38
N TYR A 209 1.99 17.10 -2.25
CA TYR A 209 1.89 17.53 -3.64
C TYR A 209 0.91 18.72 -3.80
N PRO A 210 1.34 19.88 -4.29
CA PRO A 210 0.47 21.05 -4.39
C PRO A 210 -0.48 20.96 -5.59
N PHE A 211 -1.56 20.21 -5.46
CA PHE A 211 -2.61 20.15 -6.50
C PHE A 211 -3.16 21.53 -6.83
N ALA A 212 -3.41 21.77 -8.11
CA ALA A 212 -4.25 22.87 -8.54
C ALA A 212 -5.64 22.74 -7.88
N PRO A 213 -6.23 23.82 -7.32
CA PRO A 213 -7.52 23.77 -6.64
C PRO A 213 -8.64 23.13 -7.48
N GLU A 214 -8.61 23.32 -8.80
CA GLU A 214 -9.61 22.79 -9.74
C GLU A 214 -9.54 21.26 -9.86
N VAL A 215 -8.34 20.69 -9.79
CA VAL A 215 -8.11 19.24 -9.83
C VAL A 215 -8.61 18.62 -8.52
N LEU A 216 -8.21 19.20 -7.38
CA LEU A 216 -8.65 18.72 -6.07
C LEU A 216 -10.17 18.87 -5.88
N GLY A 217 -10.76 19.96 -6.37
CA GLY A 217 -12.20 20.21 -6.35
C GLY A 217 -12.98 19.18 -7.17
N ARG A 218 -12.47 18.77 -8.32
CA ARG A 218 -13.07 17.73 -9.18
C ARG A 218 -13.02 16.36 -8.51
N ILE A 219 -11.85 15.97 -7.98
CA ILE A 219 -11.68 14.74 -7.21
C ILE A 219 -12.68 14.68 -6.05
N SER A 220 -12.73 15.74 -5.24
CA SER A 220 -13.63 15.84 -4.10
C SER A 220 -15.10 15.70 -4.52
N SER A 221 -15.50 16.39 -5.60
CA SER A 221 -16.86 16.34 -6.13
C SER A 221 -17.25 14.95 -6.62
N ARG A 222 -16.38 14.27 -7.37
CA ARG A 222 -16.62 12.90 -7.84
C ARG A 222 -16.74 11.92 -6.68
N ILE A 223 -15.82 11.97 -5.71
CA ILE A 223 -15.86 11.10 -4.54
C ILE A 223 -17.20 11.25 -3.79
N ILE A 224 -17.63 12.48 -3.50
CA ILE A 224 -18.87 12.74 -2.74
C ILE A 224 -20.11 12.30 -3.52
N ASN A 225 -20.14 12.49 -4.84
CA ASN A 225 -21.31 12.19 -5.66
C ASN A 225 -21.41 10.70 -6.06
N GLU A 226 -20.28 10.02 -6.26
CA GLU A 226 -20.24 8.65 -6.78
C GLU A 226 -20.10 7.60 -5.66
N VAL A 227 -19.46 7.95 -4.53
CA VAL A 227 -19.22 7.00 -3.43
C VAL A 227 -20.22 7.21 -2.30
N LYS A 228 -21.29 6.42 -2.31
CA LYS A 228 -22.23 6.33 -1.19
C LYS A 228 -21.49 6.01 0.11
N GLY A 229 -21.75 6.80 1.15
CA GLY A 229 -21.14 6.66 2.47
C GLY A 229 -19.98 7.62 2.74
N VAL A 230 -19.62 8.51 1.80
CA VAL A 230 -18.65 9.59 1.98
C VAL A 230 -19.32 10.94 1.74
N ASN A 231 -19.15 11.89 2.66
CA ASN A 231 -19.72 13.23 2.48
C ASN A 231 -18.72 14.37 2.73
N ARG A 232 -17.47 14.03 3.04
CA ARG A 232 -16.41 15.00 3.26
C ARG A 232 -15.08 14.44 2.82
N VAL A 233 -14.35 15.27 2.09
CA VAL A 233 -13.00 14.99 1.60
C VAL A 233 -12.07 16.05 2.18
N VAL A 234 -10.93 15.63 2.70
CA VAL A 234 -9.85 16.52 3.16
C VAL A 234 -8.55 16.17 2.43
N TYR A 235 -7.58 17.08 2.45
CA TYR A 235 -6.28 16.87 1.81
C TYR A 235 -5.15 17.09 2.82
N ASP A 236 -4.19 16.16 2.86
CA ASP A 236 -3.07 16.19 3.79
C ASP A 236 -1.91 17.06 3.27
N VAL A 237 -1.71 18.20 3.92
CA VAL A 237 -0.66 19.20 3.61
C VAL A 237 0.56 19.09 4.53
N SER A 238 0.75 17.96 5.20
CA SER A 238 1.88 17.74 6.13
C SER A 238 3.08 17.14 5.39
N SER A 239 4.26 17.75 5.50
CA SER A 239 5.52 17.16 4.99
C SER A 239 6.05 16.07 5.93
N LYS A 240 6.93 15.20 5.39
CA LYS A 240 7.75 14.25 6.14
C LYS A 240 9.19 14.78 6.20
N PRO A 241 9.73 15.13 7.39
CA PRO A 241 9.08 15.25 8.71
C PRO A 241 8.18 16.51 8.83
N PRO A 242 7.28 16.62 9.85
CA PRO A 242 7.14 15.75 11.02
C PRO A 242 6.20 14.55 10.85
N ALA A 243 5.41 14.51 9.77
CA ALA A 243 4.49 13.40 9.51
C ALA A 243 5.21 12.22 8.82
N THR A 244 4.48 11.13 8.61
CA THR A 244 4.85 10.03 7.72
C THR A 244 4.10 10.15 6.38
N ILE A 245 4.43 9.26 5.42
CA ILE A 245 3.68 9.23 4.15
C ILE A 245 2.32 8.57 4.38
N GLU A 246 2.32 7.31 4.86
CA GLU A 246 1.13 6.59 5.33
C GLU A 246 0.68 7.14 6.69
N TRP A 247 -0.60 6.96 7.03
CA TRP A 247 -1.21 7.46 8.27
C TRP A 247 -1.17 6.43 9.43
N GLU A 248 -0.82 5.17 9.12
CA GLU A 248 -0.59 4.03 10.02
C GLU A 248 0.55 3.16 9.46
#